data_AF-A0A969SD39-F1
#
_entry.id   AF-A0A969SD39-F1
#
_cell.length_a   1.000
_cell.length_b   1.000
_cell.length_c   1.000
_cell.angle_alpha   90.00
_cell.angle_beta   90.00
_cell.angle_gamma   90.00
#
_symmetry.space_group_name_H-M   'P 1'
#
loop_
_entity.id
_entity.type
_entity.pdbx_description
1 polymer ?
#
loop_
_entity_poly.entity_id
_entity_poly.type
_entity_poly.pdbx_seq_one_letter_code
_entity_poly.pdbx_strand_id
1 'polypeptide(L)'
;MIIYLNPVYVAKGTPLAKAFSLHQYQPVRIQSVVQVIAETRYLNVPIYTGLWSENNTDGYGDYTVHKDYQPEIRNALKQFNKTQNFDLLQPFDRI
;
A
#
# COMPACT_ATOMS: atom_id res chain seq x y z
N MET A 1 -11.81 15.90 6.64
CA MET A 1 -10.61 15.69 5.80
C MET A 1 -10.38 14.19 5.70
N ILE A 2 -9.99 13.69 4.52
CA ILE A 2 -9.70 12.26 4.29
C ILE A 2 -8.36 12.19 3.57
N ILE A 3 -7.51 11.24 3.95
CA ILE A 3 -6.21 11.02 3.30
C ILE A 3 -6.30 9.74 2.46
N TYR A 4 -5.91 9.85 1.19
CA TYR A 4 -5.69 8.68 0.33
C TYR A 4 -4.19 8.46 0.21
N LEU A 5 -3.70 7.43 0.88
CA LEU A 5 -2.32 7.00 0.81
C LEU A 5 -2.19 5.97 -0.31
N ASN A 6 -1.61 6.35 -1.45
CA ASN A 6 -1.34 5.42 -2.54
C ASN A 6 0.17 5.33 -2.79
N PRO A 7 0.90 4.51 -2.01
CA PRO A 7 2.35 4.48 -2.04
C PRO A 7 2.88 4.00 -3.39
N VAL A 8 2.24 2.99 -3.99
CA VAL A 8 2.54 2.50 -5.33
C VAL A 8 1.29 1.88 -5.95
N TYR A 9 0.82 2.49 -7.04
CA TYR A 9 -0.10 1.88 -8.00
C TYR A 9 0.33 2.34 -9.39
N VAL A 10 0.93 1.42 -10.15
CA VAL A 10 1.42 1.72 -11.50
C VAL A 10 0.49 1.07 -12.52
N ALA A 11 -0.43 1.87 -13.05
CA ALA A 11 -1.35 1.41 -14.09
C ALA A 11 -0.59 1.20 -15.41
N LYS A 12 -0.93 0.11 -16.12
CA LYS A 12 -0.35 -0.23 -17.42
C LYS A 12 -0.50 0.91 -18.42
N GLY A 13 0.53 1.15 -19.22
CA GLY A 13 0.51 2.15 -20.30
C GLY A 13 0.69 3.60 -19.82
N THR A 14 0.88 3.84 -18.53
CA THR A 14 1.18 5.18 -18.00
C THR A 14 2.66 5.54 -18.16
N PRO A 15 3.01 6.85 -18.18
CA PRO A 15 4.40 7.28 -18.09
C PRO A 15 5.13 6.71 -16.87
N LEU A 16 4.40 6.50 -15.76
CA LEU A 16 4.93 5.87 -14.55
C LEU A 16 5.28 4.39 -14.78
N ALA A 17 4.45 3.64 -15.51
CA ALA A 17 4.78 2.27 -15.92
C ALA A 17 6.05 2.21 -16.75
N LYS A 18 6.20 3.15 -17.69
CA LYS A 18 7.42 3.27 -18.50
C LYS A 18 8.64 3.58 -17.61
N ALA A 19 8.51 4.49 -16.64
CA ALA A 19 9.60 4.84 -15.74
C ALA A 19 10.01 3.68 -14.82
N PHE A 20 9.04 2.94 -14.26
CA PHE A 20 9.30 1.74 -13.47
C PHE A 20 10.07 0.69 -14.27
N SER A 21 9.67 0.47 -15.53
CA SER A 21 10.36 -0.46 -16.43
C SER A 21 11.77 0.02 -16.80
N LEU A 22 11.92 1.28 -17.24
CA LEU A 22 13.19 1.82 -17.72
C LEU A 22 14.26 1.95 -16.63
N HIS A 23 13.85 2.33 -15.43
CA HIS A 23 14.77 2.59 -14.32
C HIS A 23 14.79 1.47 -13.29
N GLN A 24 14.09 0.36 -13.55
CA GLN A 24 13.98 -0.80 -12.67
C GLN A 24 13.54 -0.41 -11.24
N TYR A 25 12.64 0.58 -11.13
CA TYR A 25 12.12 0.96 -9.83
C TYR A 25 11.36 -0.19 -9.19
N GLN A 26 11.57 -0.34 -7.89
CA GLN A 26 10.87 -1.33 -7.08
C GLN A 26 9.74 -0.64 -6.33
N PRO A 27 8.57 -1.29 -6.18
CA PRO A 27 7.55 -0.81 -5.29
C PRO A 27 8.10 -0.71 -3.86
N VAL A 28 7.60 0.24 -3.07
CA VAL A 28 7.94 0.32 -1.64
C VAL A 28 7.49 -0.95 -0.92
N ARG A 29 8.07 -1.21 0.25
CA ARG A 29 7.62 -2.28 1.14
C ARG A 29 6.20 -2.01 1.62
N ILE A 30 5.34 -3.02 1.58
CA ILE A 30 3.97 -2.91 2.11
C ILE A 30 3.98 -2.65 3.63
N GLN A 31 5.01 -3.12 4.33
CA GLN A 31 5.29 -2.83 5.74
C GLN A 31 5.46 -1.32 5.99
N SER A 32 6.16 -0.60 5.10
CA SER A 32 6.37 0.84 5.25
C SER A 32 5.06 1.62 5.14
N VAL A 33 4.07 1.09 4.41
CA VAL A 33 2.72 1.66 4.36
C VAL A 33 2.04 1.56 5.72
N VAL A 34 2.16 0.40 6.38
CA VAL A 34 1.63 0.19 7.73
C VAL A 34 2.28 1.13 8.73
N GLN A 35 3.61 1.24 8.71
CA GLN A 35 4.35 2.14 9.61
C GLN A 35 3.86 3.58 9.48
N VAL A 36 3.72 4.10 8.25
CA VAL A 36 3.18 5.45 8.02
C VAL A 36 1.76 5.59 8.57
N ILE A 37 0.89 4.60 8.35
CA ILE A 37 -0.47 4.65 8.90
C ILE A 37 -0.45 4.63 10.43
N ALA A 38 0.34 3.76 11.06
CA ALA A 38 0.43 3.67 12.50
C ALA A 38 0.84 5.00 13.15
N GLU A 39 1.83 5.69 12.57
CA GLU A 39 2.28 7.01 13.03
C GLU A 39 1.17 8.08 12.94
N THR A 40 0.17 7.90 12.09
CA THR A 40 -0.93 8.88 11.95
C THR A 40 -2.12 8.66 12.89
N ARG A 41 -2.08 7.65 13.78
CA ARG A 41 -3.21 7.31 14.67
C ARG A 41 -3.75 8.51 15.47
N TYR A 42 -2.88 9.45 15.84
CA TYR A 42 -3.24 10.64 16.61
C TYR A 42 -3.98 11.72 15.80
N LEU A 43 -3.94 11.67 14.47
CA LEU A 43 -4.53 12.70 13.61
C LEU A 43 -6.06 12.65 13.57
N ASN A 44 -6.67 11.54 14.00
CA ASN A 44 -8.13 11.32 13.99
C ASN A 44 -8.79 11.64 12.64
N VAL A 45 -8.10 11.31 11.54
CA VAL A 45 -8.61 11.44 10.16
C VAL A 45 -8.66 10.06 9.50
N PRO A 46 -9.70 9.77 8.71
CA PRO A 46 -9.75 8.54 7.93
C PRO A 46 -8.62 8.48 6.91
N ILE A 47 -7.98 7.32 6.81
CA ILE A 47 -6.90 7.03 5.87
C ILE A 47 -7.28 5.81 5.05
N TYR A 48 -7.20 5.95 3.74
CA TYR A 48 -7.46 4.87 2.80
C TYR A 48 -6.21 4.58 2.01
N THR A 49 -5.83 3.31 1.95
CA THR A 49 -4.77 2.86 1.06
C THR A 49 -5.32 2.54 -0.31
N GLY A 50 -4.58 2.89 -1.37
CA GLY A 50 -4.92 2.53 -2.76
C GLY A 50 -4.79 1.03 -3.10
N LEU A 51 -4.89 0.15 -2.11
CA LEU A 51 -4.90 -1.31 -2.26
C LEU A 51 -6.27 -1.77 -2.76
N TRP A 52 -6.61 -1.42 -4.00
CA TRP A 52 -7.90 -1.78 -4.58
C TRP A 52 -7.85 -3.06 -5.40
N SER A 53 -8.99 -3.75 -5.42
CA SER A 53 -9.33 -5.01 -6.09
C SER A 53 -9.40 -4.92 -7.62
N GLU A 54 -9.02 -3.78 -8.19
CA GLU A 54 -9.00 -3.59 -9.64
C GLU A 54 -7.75 -4.27 -10.17
N ASN A 55 -7.93 -5.44 -10.81
CA ASN A 55 -6.88 -6.28 -11.40
C ASN A 55 -6.13 -5.60 -12.60
N ASN A 56 -5.94 -4.29 -12.55
CA ASN A 56 -5.37 -3.45 -13.60
C ASN A 56 -3.90 -3.05 -13.34
N THR A 57 -3.28 -3.58 -12.28
CA THR A 57 -1.85 -3.36 -12.03
C THR A 57 -1.01 -4.10 -13.07
N ASP A 58 -0.04 -3.40 -13.66
CA ASP A 58 1.00 -4.06 -14.47
C ASP A 58 1.83 -5.02 -13.61
N GLY A 59 2.51 -5.99 -14.23
CA GLY A 59 3.20 -7.08 -13.53
C GLY A 59 4.24 -6.62 -12.50
N TYR A 60 4.72 -5.37 -12.58
CA TYR A 60 5.69 -4.73 -11.67
C TYR A 60 5.10 -3.56 -10.86
N GLY A 61 3.78 -3.34 -10.92
CA GLY A 61 3.11 -2.15 -10.42
C GLY A 61 2.41 -2.30 -9.06
N ASP A 62 2.62 -3.44 -8.38
CA ASP A 62 2.00 -3.79 -7.10
C ASP A 62 3.07 -4.30 -6.11
N TYR A 63 2.75 -4.30 -4.82
CA TYR A 63 3.62 -4.78 -3.74
C TYR A 63 4.04 -6.24 -3.90
N THR A 64 3.32 -7.03 -4.70
CA THR A 64 3.54 -8.47 -4.92
C THR A 64 4.89 -8.80 -5.53
N VAL A 65 5.52 -7.86 -6.25
CA VAL A 65 6.87 -8.08 -6.80
C VAL A 65 7.99 -7.78 -5.83
N HIS A 66 7.71 -7.11 -4.70
CA HIS A 66 8.72 -6.88 -3.69
C HIS A 66 9.07 -8.21 -3.00
N LYS A 67 10.37 -8.51 -2.86
CA LYS A 67 10.85 -9.79 -2.27
C LYS A 67 10.30 -10.09 -0.87
N ASP A 68 10.05 -9.04 -0.09
CA ASP A 68 9.56 -9.12 1.30
C ASP A 68 8.02 -9.01 1.37
N TYR A 69 7.32 -9.28 0.27
CA TYR A 69 5.86 -9.19 0.20
C TYR A 69 5.20 -10.19 1.17
N GLN A 70 4.29 -9.67 1.99
CA GLN A 70 3.51 -10.42 2.96
C GLN A 70 2.01 -10.25 2.67
N PRO A 71 1.31 -11.28 2.16
CA PRO A 71 -0.11 -11.20 1.80
C PRO A 71 -1.02 -10.91 3.00
N GLU A 72 -0.62 -11.32 4.21
CA GLU A 72 -1.31 -11.03 5.48
C GLU A 72 -1.40 -9.53 5.75
N ILE A 73 -0.33 -8.77 5.48
CA ILE A 73 -0.32 -7.31 5.63
C ILE A 73 -1.31 -6.67 4.65
N ARG A 74 -1.33 -7.16 3.40
CA ARG A 74 -2.28 -6.69 2.39
C ARG A 74 -3.73 -6.93 2.83
N ASN A 75 -4.01 -8.09 3.41
CA ASN A 75 -5.33 -8.42 3.93
C ASN A 75 -5.72 -7.53 5.12
N ALA A 76 -4.79 -7.29 6.04
CA ALA A 76 -4.99 -6.38 7.17
C ALA A 76 -5.31 -4.95 6.69
N LEU A 77 -4.55 -4.43 5.72
CA LEU A 77 -4.81 -3.12 5.12
C LEU A 77 -6.16 -3.04 4.38
N LYS A 78 -6.58 -4.11 3.69
CA LYS A 78 -7.93 -4.17 3.09
C LYS A 78 -9.04 -4.10 4.13
N GLN A 79 -8.87 -4.75 5.28
CA GLN A 79 -9.84 -4.68 6.38
C GLN A 79 -9.78 -3.33 7.10
N PHE A 80 -8.59 -2.76 7.26
CA PHE A 80 -8.42 -1.39 7.77
C PHE A 80 -9.12 -0.37 6.88
N ASN A 81 -8.98 -0.44 5.55
CA ASN A 81 -9.71 0.45 4.63
C ASN A 81 -11.24 0.42 4.87
N LYS A 82 -11.80 -0.74 5.24
CA LYS A 82 -13.25 -0.90 5.51
C LYS A 82 -13.67 -0.40 6.89
N THR A 83 -12.83 -0.58 7.89
CA THR A 83 -13.20 -0.46 9.32
C THR A 83 -12.54 0.72 10.03
N GLN A 84 -11.45 1.24 9.48
CA GLN A 84 -10.52 2.19 10.11
C GLN A 84 -9.99 1.71 11.48
N ASN A 85 -10.02 0.39 11.73
CA ASN A 85 -9.55 -0.18 12.98
C ASN A 85 -8.03 -0.39 12.94
N PHE A 86 -7.30 0.48 13.64
CA PHE A 86 -5.84 0.44 13.76
C PHE A 86 -5.31 -0.85 14.42
N ASP A 87 -6.10 -1.52 15.24
CA ASP A 87 -5.65 -2.74 15.93
C ASP A 87 -5.41 -3.90 14.95
N LEU A 88 -6.02 -3.84 13.76
CA LEU A 88 -5.75 -4.77 12.66
C LEU A 88 -4.32 -4.66 12.10
N LEU A 89 -3.69 -3.50 12.28
CA LEU A 89 -2.36 -3.19 11.75
C LEU A 89 -1.24 -3.35 12.80
N GLN A 90 -1.60 -3.36 14.08
CA GLN A 90 -0.67 -3.43 15.20
C GLN A 90 0.31 -4.63 15.15
N PRO A 91 -0.06 -5.84 14.67
CA PRO A 91 0.91 -6.92 14.55
C PRO A 91 2.05 -6.63 13.56
N PHE A 92 1.90 -5.62 12.69
CA PHE A 92 2.79 -5.32 11.57
C PHE A 92 3.48 -3.96 11.67
N ASP A 93 3.22 -3.19 12.73
CA ASP A 93 3.72 -1.81 12.88
C ASP A 93 5.19 -1.71 13.35
N ARG A 94 5.79 -2.83 13.79
CA ARG A 94 7.18 -2.92 14.33
C ARG A 94 8.11 -3.83 13.52
N ILE A 95 7.68 -4.27 12.34
CA ILE A 95 8.46 -5.16 11.45
C ILE A 95 9.45 -4.35 10.62
#